data_AF-A0A927ILW9-F1
#
_entry.id   AF-A0A927ILW9-F1
#
_cell.length_a   1.000
_cell.length_b   1.000
_cell.length_c   1.000
_cell.angle_alpha   90.00
_cell.angle_beta   90.00
_cell.angle_gamma   90.00
#
_symmetry.space_group_name_H-M   'P 1'
#
loop_
_entity.id
_entity.type
_entity.pdbx_description
1 polymer ?
#
loop_
_entity_poly.entity_id
_entity_poly.type
_entity_poly.pdbx_seq_one_letter_code
_entity_poly.pdbx_strand_id
1 'polypeptide(L)'
;MTHDPALWAGLFLAVTTALLLAPLYPAWKEWLRPQDSDALSLTPQAISAELLAVPHFRLTADMPMRPLIEATESIEALPGSHFVKLAAPRIDFGEMHSGFADAPPHTSEARHVDLHHLPHATAWGHGWRVEGDCRIPAAHRLKGPLVVTGALSVEPDCLIEGDIKAHGDIRLAPRTVVTGAVVGEKNMALDNHCRVQGPVVCENHLSLGNAVVLGQAQQATSVSAEHITTASGVRVHGSIWARTCGNVT
;
A
#
# COMPACT_ATOMS: atom_id res chain seq x y z
N MET A 1 50.88 2.39 56.95
CA MET A 1 49.47 2.22 56.55
C MET A 1 49.44 1.35 55.31
N THR A 2 49.24 0.04 55.48
CA THR A 2 49.22 -0.93 54.39
C THR A 2 47.82 -0.98 53.78
N HIS A 3 47.66 -0.50 52.56
CA HIS A 3 46.40 -0.65 51.83
C HIS A 3 46.22 -2.11 51.44
N ASP A 4 45.14 -2.75 51.90
CA ASP A 4 44.82 -4.13 51.59
C ASP A 4 44.37 -4.24 50.11
N PRO A 5 45.14 -4.91 49.24
CA PRO A 5 44.83 -5.01 47.82
C PRO A 5 43.54 -5.82 47.57
N ALA A 6 43.14 -6.72 48.48
CA ALA A 6 41.92 -7.49 48.34
C ALA A 6 40.67 -6.61 48.51
N LEU A 7 40.71 -5.65 49.43
CA LEU A 7 39.64 -4.66 49.61
C LEU A 7 39.48 -3.78 48.37
N TRP A 8 40.59 -3.35 47.75
CA TRP A 8 40.55 -2.55 46.54
C TRP A 8 40.04 -3.32 45.31
N ALA A 9 40.46 -4.58 45.16
CA ALA A 9 39.95 -5.44 44.10
C ALA A 9 38.44 -5.69 44.25
N GLY A 10 37.97 -5.92 45.49
CA GLY A 10 36.55 -6.08 45.79
C GLY A 10 35.75 -4.81 45.48
N LEU A 11 36.26 -3.64 45.87
CA LEU A 11 35.63 -2.35 45.58
C LEU A 11 35.55 -2.10 44.06
N PHE A 12 36.64 -2.33 43.34
CA PHE A 12 36.68 -2.16 41.89
C PHE A 12 35.69 -3.08 41.17
N LEU A 13 35.61 -4.35 41.57
CA LEU A 13 34.67 -5.31 40.98
C LEU A 13 33.21 -4.91 41.27
N ALA A 14 32.90 -4.45 42.48
CA ALA A 14 31.57 -4.00 42.84
C ALA A 14 31.15 -2.77 42.02
N VAL A 15 32.03 -1.78 41.90
CA VAL A 15 31.77 -0.56 41.10
C VAL A 15 31.60 -0.91 39.62
N THR A 16 32.46 -1.76 39.07
CA THR A 16 32.38 -2.17 37.66
C THR A 16 31.10 -2.94 37.38
N THR A 17 30.70 -3.85 38.28
CA THR A 17 29.46 -4.63 38.14
C THR A 17 28.24 -3.71 38.22
N ALA A 18 28.22 -2.74 39.15
CA ALA A 18 27.15 -1.76 39.24
C ALA A 18 27.03 -0.90 37.96
N LEU A 19 28.17 -0.46 37.40
CA LEU A 19 28.20 0.30 36.15
C LEU A 19 27.73 -0.51 34.94
N LEU A 20 28.04 -1.80 34.89
CA LEU A 20 27.59 -2.69 33.80
C LEU A 20 26.11 -3.06 33.90
N LEU A 21 25.55 -3.16 35.11
CA LEU A 21 24.15 -3.52 35.33
C LEU A 21 23.20 -2.31 35.35
N ALA A 22 23.69 -1.11 35.66
CA ALA A 22 22.87 0.11 35.69
C ALA A 22 22.09 0.38 34.38
N PRO A 23 22.65 0.21 33.16
CA PRO A 23 21.93 0.41 31.91
C PRO A 23 20.84 -0.65 31.65
N LEU A 24 20.90 -1.80 32.32
CA LEU A 24 19.93 -2.89 32.19
C LEU A 24 18.75 -2.75 33.17
N TYR A 25 18.87 -1.89 34.17
CA TYR A 25 17.81 -1.62 35.14
C TYR A 25 16.47 -1.21 34.50
N PRO A 26 16.40 -0.34 33.48
CA PRO A 26 15.13 0.03 32.83
C PRO A 26 14.45 -1.17 32.19
N ALA A 27 15.20 -2.04 31.52
CA ALA A 27 14.68 -3.24 30.88
C ALA A 27 14.16 -4.26 31.91
N TRP A 28 14.87 -4.45 33.03
CA TRP A 28 14.41 -5.32 34.12
C TRP A 28 13.14 -4.77 34.78
N LYS A 29 13.07 -3.43 34.96
CA LYS A 29 11.91 -2.74 35.52
C LYS A 29 10.68 -2.91 34.63
N GLU A 30 10.84 -2.78 33.32
CA GLU A 30 9.78 -2.97 32.33
C GLU A 30 9.28 -4.42 32.29
N TRP A 31 10.19 -5.41 32.40
CA TRP A 31 9.80 -6.81 32.46
C TRP A 31 8.99 -7.17 33.72
N LEU A 32 9.33 -6.60 34.88
CA LEU A 32 8.61 -6.81 36.14
C LEU A 32 7.27 -6.05 36.21
N ARG A 33 7.12 -4.97 35.45
CA ARG A 33 5.92 -4.13 35.37
C ARG A 33 5.77 -3.62 33.94
N PRO A 34 5.14 -4.37 33.03
CA PRO A 34 5.01 -3.97 31.63
C PRO A 34 4.06 -2.75 31.55
N GLN A 35 4.65 -1.56 31.47
CA GLN A 35 3.92 -0.29 31.33
C GLN A 35 3.53 -0.04 29.87
N ASP A 36 4.26 -0.63 28.92
CA ASP A 36 3.99 -0.55 27.48
C ASP A 36 2.84 -1.47 26.99
N SER A 37 2.11 -2.12 27.90
CA SER A 37 0.95 -2.97 27.57
C SER A 37 -0.26 -2.17 27.10
N ASP A 38 -0.35 -0.92 27.54
CA ASP A 38 -1.47 -0.05 27.21
C ASP A 38 -1.16 0.65 25.90
N ALA A 39 -2.02 0.46 24.91
CA ALA A 39 -1.94 1.15 23.64
C ALA A 39 -1.73 2.65 23.91
N LEU A 40 -0.69 3.22 23.29
CA LEU A 40 -0.42 4.65 23.34
C LEU A 40 -1.75 5.36 23.10
N SER A 41 -2.25 6.07 24.12
CA SER A 41 -3.45 6.88 23.97
C SER A 41 -3.06 7.99 23.01
N LEU A 42 -3.28 7.74 21.71
CA LEU A 42 -3.34 8.77 20.70
C LEU A 42 -4.41 9.71 21.20
N THR A 43 -4.00 10.77 21.90
CA THR A 43 -4.77 11.99 21.90
C THR A 43 -4.95 12.24 20.42
N PRO A 44 -6.18 12.26 19.87
CA PRO A 44 -6.37 12.65 18.49
C PRO A 44 -5.86 14.09 18.48
N GLN A 45 -4.59 14.27 18.14
CA GLN A 45 -4.08 15.51 17.68
C GLN A 45 -4.92 15.69 16.43
N ALA A 46 -6.01 16.43 16.59
CA ALA A 46 -6.88 16.82 15.52
C ALA A 46 -5.95 17.44 14.50
N ILE A 47 -5.57 16.63 13.50
CA ILE A 47 -5.05 17.12 12.24
C ILE A 47 -6.26 17.86 11.69
N SER A 48 -6.37 19.12 12.10
CA SER A 48 -7.37 20.10 11.69
C SER A 48 -8.75 19.52 11.37
N ALA A 49 -9.42 18.94 12.38
CA ALA A 49 -10.83 18.54 12.29
C ALA A 49 -11.81 19.71 12.02
N GLU A 50 -11.31 20.93 11.85
CA GLU A 50 -12.06 22.12 11.44
C GLU A 50 -11.98 22.43 9.93
N LEU A 51 -11.44 21.54 9.09
CA LEU A 51 -11.67 21.63 7.64
C LEU A 51 -12.97 20.91 7.29
N LEU A 52 -14.09 21.63 7.37
CA LEU A 52 -15.38 21.41 6.70
C LEU A 52 -15.40 20.15 5.80
N ALA A 53 -15.52 18.95 6.40
CA ALA A 53 -15.62 17.72 5.63
C ALA A 53 -17.05 17.68 5.07
N VAL A 54 -17.20 18.19 3.84
CA VAL A 54 -18.45 18.08 3.10
C VAL A 54 -18.75 16.61 2.82
N PRO A 55 -20.03 16.19 2.78
CA PRO A 55 -20.38 14.81 2.40
C PRO A 55 -19.81 14.45 1.04
N HIS A 56 -20.00 15.35 0.08
CA HIS A 56 -19.53 15.19 -1.28
C HIS A 56 -18.67 16.40 -1.67
N PHE A 57 -17.47 16.13 -2.18
CA PHE A 57 -16.60 17.16 -2.75
C PHE A 57 -16.40 16.91 -4.24
N ARG A 58 -16.55 17.97 -5.05
CA ARG A 58 -16.28 17.91 -6.49
C ARG A 58 -15.02 18.70 -6.79
N LEU A 59 -13.98 18.03 -7.26
CA LEU A 59 -12.70 18.62 -7.64
C LEU A 59 -12.70 18.91 -9.15
N THR A 60 -12.47 20.16 -9.53
CA THR A 60 -12.52 20.66 -10.91
C THR A 60 -11.17 21.20 -11.36
N ALA A 61 -10.96 21.34 -12.67
CA ALA A 61 -9.67 21.74 -13.27
C ALA A 61 -9.20 23.16 -12.91
N ASP A 62 -10.14 24.05 -12.57
CA ASP A 62 -9.88 25.43 -12.18
C ASP A 62 -9.49 25.60 -10.71
N MET A 63 -9.62 24.54 -9.90
CA MET A 63 -9.26 24.61 -8.48
C MET A 63 -7.74 24.57 -8.28
N PRO A 64 -7.20 25.40 -7.36
CA PRO A 64 -5.80 25.32 -7.00
C PRO A 64 -5.49 24.00 -6.29
N MET A 65 -4.28 23.48 -6.51
CA MET A 65 -3.80 22.28 -5.86
C MET A 65 -3.75 22.47 -4.33
N ARG A 66 -4.43 21.59 -3.60
CA ARG A 66 -4.43 21.56 -2.13
C ARG A 66 -3.62 20.36 -1.63
N PRO A 67 -2.95 20.47 -0.46
CA PRO A 67 -2.16 19.37 0.08
C PRO A 67 -3.02 18.16 0.46
N LEU A 68 -4.26 18.40 0.89
CA LEU A 68 -5.23 17.38 1.27
C LEU A 68 -6.65 17.87 1.00
N ILE A 69 -7.49 16.97 0.48
CA ILE A 69 -8.94 17.14 0.35
C ILE A 69 -9.58 15.93 1.00
N GLU A 70 -10.50 16.18 1.94
CA GLU A 70 -11.25 15.14 2.65
C GLU A 70 -12.76 15.34 2.46
N ALA A 71 -13.49 14.24 2.36
CA ALA A 71 -14.95 14.23 2.34
C ALA A 71 -15.47 13.05 3.16
N THR A 72 -16.63 13.20 3.79
CA THR A 72 -17.18 12.15 4.66
C THR A 72 -17.87 11.02 3.89
N GLU A 73 -18.27 11.24 2.64
CA GLU A 73 -18.91 10.22 1.79
C GLU A 73 -18.17 10.01 0.48
N SER A 74 -17.99 11.07 -0.33
CA SER A 74 -17.32 10.91 -1.62
C SER A 74 -16.58 12.13 -2.15
N ILE A 75 -15.60 11.86 -3.02
CA ILE A 75 -14.93 12.85 -3.86
C ILE A 75 -15.15 12.46 -5.33
N GLU A 76 -15.56 13.42 -6.15
CA GLU A 76 -15.57 13.29 -7.61
C GLU A 76 -14.52 14.22 -8.19
N ALA A 77 -13.46 13.68 -8.80
CA ALA A 77 -12.40 14.46 -9.44
C ALA A 77 -12.58 14.46 -10.96
N LEU A 78 -12.90 15.61 -11.53
CA LEU A 78 -13.20 15.73 -12.97
C LEU A 78 -11.92 15.71 -13.83
N PRO A 79 -12.04 15.40 -15.13
CA PRO A 79 -10.90 15.48 -16.05
C PRO A 79 -10.28 16.88 -16.06
N GLY A 80 -8.95 16.92 -16.13
CA GLY A 80 -8.14 18.13 -16.02
C GLY A 80 -7.86 18.60 -14.60
N SER A 81 -8.40 17.94 -13.57
CA SER A 81 -8.09 18.28 -12.19
C SER A 81 -6.76 17.72 -11.71
N HIS A 82 -6.19 18.39 -10.70
CA HIS A 82 -4.93 18.00 -10.06
C HIS A 82 -5.11 17.83 -8.55
N PHE A 83 -4.38 16.87 -7.96
CA PHE A 83 -4.44 16.59 -6.54
C PHE A 83 -3.08 16.19 -5.95
N VAL A 84 -2.92 16.36 -4.63
CA VAL A 84 -1.82 15.73 -3.87
C VAL A 84 -2.39 14.55 -3.12
N LYS A 85 -3.29 14.79 -2.17
CA LYS A 85 -3.93 13.74 -1.38
C LYS A 85 -5.44 13.92 -1.35
N LEU A 86 -6.16 12.82 -1.62
CA LEU A 86 -7.60 12.72 -1.49
C LEU A 86 -7.94 11.61 -0.49
N ALA A 87 -8.88 11.85 0.41
CA ALA A 87 -9.39 10.84 1.34
C ALA A 87 -10.91 10.92 1.46
N ALA A 88 -11.59 9.83 1.12
CA ALA A 88 -13.03 9.67 1.29
C ALA A 88 -13.39 8.18 1.20
N PRO A 89 -14.53 7.74 1.76
CA PRO A 89 -15.00 6.36 1.56
C PRO A 89 -15.08 5.93 0.09
N ARG A 90 -15.34 6.88 -0.82
CA ARG A 90 -15.36 6.68 -2.26
C ARG A 90 -14.78 7.87 -3.01
N ILE A 91 -13.80 7.64 -3.87
CA ILE A 91 -13.19 8.65 -4.74
C ILE A 91 -13.37 8.17 -6.17
N ASP A 92 -14.12 8.91 -6.98
CA ASP A 92 -14.30 8.63 -8.40
C ASP A 92 -13.55 9.67 -9.23
N PHE A 93 -12.88 9.23 -10.29
CA PHE A 93 -12.16 10.07 -11.24
C PHE A 93 -12.88 10.06 -12.59
N GLY A 94 -13.27 11.22 -13.08
CA GLY A 94 -14.04 11.37 -14.32
C GLY A 94 -15.46 10.83 -14.24
N GLU A 95 -16.09 10.63 -15.40
CA GLU A 95 -17.44 10.09 -15.49
C GLU A 95 -17.44 8.57 -15.23
N MET A 96 -18.11 8.16 -14.15
CA MET A 96 -18.38 6.76 -13.87
C MET A 96 -19.53 6.29 -14.74
N HIS A 97 -19.24 5.48 -15.75
CA HIS A 97 -20.28 4.74 -16.46
C HIS A 97 -20.89 3.73 -15.47
N SER A 98 -22.13 3.98 -15.08
CA SER A 98 -22.93 3.20 -14.13
C SER A 98 -23.13 1.77 -14.66
N GLY A 99 -22.23 0.87 -14.30
CA GLY A 99 -22.30 -0.54 -14.69
C GLY A 99 -21.09 -1.37 -14.29
N PHE A 100 -19.90 -0.78 -14.20
CA PHE A 100 -18.66 -1.54 -14.02
C PHE A 100 -18.11 -1.57 -12.58
N ALA A 101 -18.48 -0.60 -11.74
CA ALA A 101 -17.77 -0.34 -10.49
C ALA A 101 -18.40 -0.98 -9.24
N ASP A 102 -19.68 -1.36 -9.31
CA ASP A 102 -20.39 -2.08 -8.23
C ASP A 102 -20.58 -3.57 -8.55
N ALA A 103 -20.15 -4.02 -9.73
CA ALA A 103 -20.08 -5.44 -9.99
C ALA A 103 -19.11 -6.05 -8.95
N PRO A 104 -19.47 -7.14 -8.25
CA PRO A 104 -18.53 -7.88 -7.41
C PRO A 104 -17.25 -8.16 -8.22
N PRO A 105 -16.06 -8.31 -7.59
CA PRO A 105 -14.86 -8.71 -8.32
C PRO A 105 -15.29 -9.84 -9.23
N HIS A 106 -15.30 -9.60 -10.53
CA HIS A 106 -15.84 -10.56 -11.46
C HIS A 106 -14.96 -11.79 -11.28
N THR A 107 -15.46 -12.78 -10.53
CA THR A 107 -15.32 -14.18 -10.87
C THR A 107 -16.00 -14.31 -12.23
N SER A 108 -15.40 -13.68 -13.25
CA SER A 108 -15.63 -14.08 -14.61
C SER A 108 -15.35 -15.57 -14.58
N GLU A 109 -16.35 -16.35 -14.97
CA GLU A 109 -16.20 -17.77 -15.27
C GLU A 109 -15.20 -18.01 -16.41
N ALA A 110 -14.37 -17.02 -16.78
CA ALA A 110 -13.06 -17.22 -17.33
C ALA A 110 -12.39 -18.37 -16.57
N ARG A 111 -12.29 -19.50 -17.26
CA ARG A 111 -11.54 -20.66 -16.80
C ARG A 111 -10.11 -20.22 -16.69
N HIS A 112 -9.70 -19.82 -15.49
CA HIS A 112 -8.31 -19.53 -15.24
C HIS A 112 -7.54 -20.84 -15.21
N VAL A 113 -6.36 -20.85 -15.80
CA VAL A 113 -5.41 -21.95 -15.67
C VAL A 113 -4.58 -21.71 -14.40
N ASP A 114 -4.66 -22.62 -13.43
CA ASP A 114 -3.83 -22.53 -12.23
C ASP A 114 -2.35 -22.59 -12.64
N LEU A 115 -1.61 -21.51 -12.33
CA LEU A 115 -0.20 -21.37 -12.62
C LEU A 115 0.60 -21.95 -11.47
N HIS A 116 1.08 -23.18 -11.65
CA HIS A 116 1.90 -23.89 -10.66
C HIS A 116 3.40 -23.75 -10.89
N HIS A 117 3.82 -23.28 -12.07
CA HIS A 117 5.22 -23.14 -12.41
C HIS A 117 5.47 -21.80 -13.11
N LEU A 118 6.42 -21.05 -12.56
CA LEU A 118 6.94 -19.82 -13.13
C LEU A 118 8.41 -20.05 -13.49
N PRO A 119 8.86 -19.64 -14.70
CA PRO A 119 10.27 -19.71 -15.06
C PRO A 119 11.13 -18.95 -14.03
N HIS A 120 12.25 -19.53 -13.63
CA HIS A 120 13.16 -18.94 -12.64
C HIS A 120 12.54 -18.65 -11.26
N ALA A 121 11.40 -19.28 -10.95
CA ALA A 121 10.76 -19.16 -9.66
C ALA A 121 11.32 -20.15 -8.64
N THR A 122 11.55 -19.65 -7.44
CA THR A 122 11.87 -20.41 -6.24
C THR A 122 10.70 -20.27 -5.28
N ALA A 123 10.32 -21.35 -4.60
CA ALA A 123 9.30 -21.27 -3.56
C ALA A 123 9.82 -20.40 -2.41
N TRP A 124 8.99 -19.48 -1.93
CA TRP A 124 9.33 -18.58 -0.84
C TRP A 124 8.16 -18.47 0.14
N GLY A 125 8.25 -19.20 1.25
CA GLY A 125 7.14 -19.35 2.19
C GLY A 125 5.94 -20.04 1.51
N HIS A 126 4.79 -19.36 1.49
CA HIS A 126 3.58 -19.82 0.82
C HIS A 126 3.38 -19.18 -0.57
N GLY A 127 4.44 -18.60 -1.13
CA GLY A 127 4.44 -17.90 -2.41
C GLY A 127 5.68 -18.19 -3.25
N TRP A 128 5.99 -17.26 -4.16
CA TRP A 128 7.01 -17.42 -5.19
C TRP A 128 7.97 -16.24 -5.19
N ARG A 129 9.25 -16.52 -5.42
CA ARG A 129 10.27 -15.53 -5.72
C ARG A 129 10.87 -15.81 -7.09
N VAL A 130 10.80 -14.85 -8.01
CA VAL A 130 11.37 -14.94 -9.36
C VAL A 130 12.63 -14.08 -9.45
N GLU A 131 13.72 -14.70 -9.86
CA GLU A 131 14.95 -14.00 -10.21
C GLU A 131 14.89 -13.45 -11.64
N GLY A 132 15.11 -12.16 -11.81
CA GLY A 132 14.92 -11.45 -13.08
C GLY A 132 13.47 -11.10 -13.37
N ASP A 133 13.17 -10.94 -14.66
CA ASP A 133 11.85 -10.54 -15.14
C ASP A 133 10.86 -11.70 -15.11
N CYS A 134 9.59 -11.40 -14.86
CA CYS A 134 8.51 -12.37 -14.78
C CYS A 134 7.37 -11.99 -15.74
N ARG A 135 6.85 -12.99 -16.46
CA ARG A 135 5.63 -12.87 -17.26
C ARG A 135 4.62 -13.91 -16.80
N ILE A 136 3.44 -13.44 -16.38
CA ILE A 136 2.27 -14.28 -16.10
C ILE A 136 1.40 -14.29 -17.37
N PRO A 137 1.21 -15.44 -18.03
CA PRO A 137 0.43 -15.51 -19.26
C PRO A 137 -1.06 -15.25 -19.05
N ALA A 138 -1.78 -14.87 -20.10
CA ALA A 138 -3.19 -14.49 -20.02
C ALA A 138 -4.07 -15.58 -19.40
N ALA A 139 -5.16 -15.18 -18.75
CA ALA A 139 -6.14 -16.10 -18.15
C ALA A 139 -5.53 -17.11 -17.16
N HIS A 140 -4.45 -16.74 -16.45
CA HIS A 140 -3.87 -17.58 -15.41
C HIS A 140 -4.29 -17.15 -14.01
N ARG A 141 -4.36 -18.14 -13.11
CA ARG A 141 -4.55 -17.92 -11.67
C ARG A 141 -3.27 -18.23 -10.93
N LEU A 142 -2.72 -17.25 -10.23
CA LEU A 142 -1.58 -17.44 -9.34
C LEU A 142 -2.04 -17.41 -7.88
N LYS A 143 -1.66 -18.42 -7.10
CA LYS A 143 -1.94 -18.51 -5.66
C LYS A 143 -0.69 -18.19 -4.85
N GLY A 144 -0.87 -17.34 -3.84
CA GLY A 144 0.16 -16.93 -2.90
C GLY A 144 0.91 -15.66 -3.33
N PRO A 145 1.72 -15.07 -2.44
CA PRO A 145 2.51 -13.90 -2.72
C PRO A 145 3.52 -14.13 -3.86
N LEU A 146 3.81 -13.09 -4.62
CA LEU A 146 4.80 -13.10 -5.70
C LEU A 146 5.80 -11.96 -5.50
N VAL A 147 7.08 -12.31 -5.41
CA VAL A 147 8.20 -11.36 -5.42
C VAL A 147 9.01 -11.52 -6.69
N VAL A 148 9.17 -10.43 -7.45
CA VAL A 148 9.94 -10.40 -8.69
C VAL A 148 11.09 -9.41 -8.52
N THR A 149 12.32 -9.87 -8.77
CA THR A 149 13.51 -9.00 -8.64
C THR A 149 13.76 -8.13 -9.88
N GLY A 150 13.12 -8.45 -11.01
CA GLY A 150 13.06 -7.63 -12.21
C GLY A 150 11.67 -7.02 -12.44
N ALA A 151 11.33 -6.81 -13.72
CA ALA A 151 10.02 -6.32 -14.14
C ALA A 151 8.96 -7.44 -14.13
N LEU A 152 7.73 -7.08 -13.80
CA LEU A 152 6.58 -7.99 -13.84
C LEU A 152 5.60 -7.55 -14.93
N SER A 153 5.28 -8.47 -15.83
CA SER A 153 4.21 -8.33 -16.81
C SER A 153 3.13 -9.37 -16.56
N VAL A 154 1.92 -8.92 -16.32
CA VAL A 154 0.74 -9.78 -16.17
C VAL A 154 -0.17 -9.53 -17.36
N GLU A 155 -0.44 -10.58 -18.10
CA GLU A 155 -1.30 -10.53 -19.27
C GLU A 155 -2.80 -10.46 -18.91
N PRO A 156 -3.68 -10.20 -19.89
CA PRO A 156 -5.09 -9.96 -19.59
C PRO A 156 -5.76 -11.11 -18.85
N ASP A 157 -6.85 -10.78 -18.14
CA ASP A 157 -7.74 -11.76 -17.51
C ASP A 157 -7.07 -12.66 -16.46
N CYS A 158 -5.99 -12.21 -15.81
CA CYS A 158 -5.35 -12.96 -14.74
C CYS A 158 -6.01 -12.72 -13.38
N LEU A 159 -5.95 -13.73 -12.51
CA LEU A 159 -6.32 -13.65 -11.10
C LEU A 159 -5.10 -13.94 -10.23
N ILE A 160 -4.68 -12.98 -9.41
CA ILE A 160 -3.56 -13.13 -8.49
C ILE A 160 -4.10 -13.09 -7.07
N GLU A 161 -4.07 -14.24 -6.40
CA GLU A 161 -4.55 -14.42 -5.03
C GLU A 161 -3.38 -14.29 -4.06
N GLY A 162 -2.97 -13.05 -3.79
CA GLY A 162 -1.86 -12.73 -2.91
C GLY A 162 -1.27 -11.37 -3.20
N ASP A 163 -0.20 -11.06 -2.47
CA ASP A 163 0.54 -9.82 -2.63
C ASP A 163 1.53 -9.90 -3.80
N ILE A 164 1.76 -8.79 -4.47
CA ILE A 164 2.74 -8.64 -5.53
C ILE A 164 3.79 -7.63 -5.08
N LYS A 165 5.06 -8.00 -5.17
CA LYS A 165 6.19 -7.07 -5.09
C LYS A 165 7.08 -7.22 -6.32
N ALA A 166 7.43 -6.12 -6.98
CA ALA A 166 8.47 -6.12 -8.00
C ALA A 166 9.46 -4.96 -7.81
N HIS A 167 10.76 -5.21 -8.05
CA HIS A 167 11.76 -4.16 -8.06
C HIS A 167 11.81 -3.40 -9.41
N GLY A 168 11.32 -4.03 -10.48
CA GLY A 168 11.19 -3.42 -11.79
C GLY A 168 9.84 -2.73 -12.00
N ASP A 169 9.53 -2.43 -13.26
CA ASP A 169 8.20 -1.94 -13.61
C ASP A 169 7.16 -3.05 -13.43
N ILE A 170 5.93 -2.68 -13.04
CA ILE A 170 4.78 -3.59 -12.97
C ILE A 170 3.77 -3.18 -14.03
N ARG A 171 3.34 -4.13 -14.85
CA ARG A 171 2.28 -3.94 -15.84
C ARG A 171 1.20 -4.99 -15.63
N LEU A 172 0.01 -4.55 -15.23
CA LEU A 172 -1.20 -5.38 -15.16
C LEU A 172 -2.06 -5.05 -16.37
N ALA A 173 -2.22 -6.01 -17.28
CA ALA A 173 -3.02 -5.85 -18.47
C ALA A 173 -4.54 -5.87 -18.13
N PRO A 174 -5.43 -5.58 -19.10
CA PRO A 174 -6.84 -5.37 -18.81
C PRO A 174 -7.50 -6.54 -18.07
N ARG A 175 -8.43 -6.20 -17.18
CA ARG A 175 -9.25 -7.15 -16.40
C ARG A 175 -8.45 -8.06 -15.47
N THR A 176 -7.18 -7.77 -15.20
CA THR A 176 -6.42 -8.45 -14.14
C THR A 176 -6.97 -8.09 -12.76
N VAL A 177 -7.14 -9.10 -11.91
CA VAL A 177 -7.59 -8.97 -10.52
C VAL A 177 -6.47 -9.38 -9.57
N VAL A 178 -6.18 -8.55 -8.57
CA VAL A 178 -5.24 -8.84 -7.48
C VAL A 178 -5.97 -8.70 -6.15
N THR A 179 -5.97 -9.76 -5.33
CA THR A 179 -6.66 -9.75 -4.02
C THR A 179 -5.79 -9.20 -2.90
N GLY A 180 -4.47 -9.14 -3.07
CA GLY A 180 -3.52 -8.61 -2.10
C GLY A 180 -3.03 -7.20 -2.43
N ALA A 181 -1.93 -6.82 -1.77
CA ALA A 181 -1.21 -5.58 -2.02
C ALA A 181 -0.40 -5.65 -3.32
N VAL A 182 -0.11 -4.50 -3.94
CA VAL A 182 0.80 -4.38 -5.09
C VAL A 182 1.84 -3.32 -4.79
N VAL A 183 3.11 -3.72 -4.76
CA VAL A 183 4.24 -2.86 -4.44
C VAL A 183 5.25 -2.88 -5.59
N GLY A 184 5.52 -1.72 -6.19
CA GLY A 184 6.50 -1.54 -7.25
C GLY A 184 7.54 -0.48 -6.89
N GLU A 185 8.82 -0.79 -7.07
CA GLU A 185 9.92 0.16 -6.82
C GLU A 185 10.20 1.08 -8.02
N LYS A 186 9.54 0.85 -9.17
CA LYS A 186 9.62 1.72 -10.36
C LYS A 186 8.24 2.19 -10.79
N ASN A 187 7.94 2.14 -12.09
CA ASN A 187 6.66 2.55 -12.62
C ASN A 187 5.65 1.41 -12.52
N MET A 188 4.38 1.76 -12.38
CA MET A 188 3.29 0.80 -12.32
C MET A 188 2.18 1.24 -13.26
N ALA A 189 1.72 0.32 -14.11
CA ALA A 189 0.60 0.53 -15.01
C ALA A 189 -0.49 -0.52 -14.74
N LEU A 190 -1.67 -0.03 -14.36
CA LEU A 190 -2.89 -0.84 -14.24
C LEU A 190 -3.77 -0.46 -15.43
N ASP A 191 -3.92 -1.39 -16.37
CA ASP A 191 -4.72 -1.16 -17.58
C ASP A 191 -6.22 -1.25 -17.26
N ASN A 192 -7.05 -1.06 -18.29
CA ASN A 192 -8.48 -0.89 -18.15
C ASN A 192 -9.14 -2.04 -17.37
N HIS A 193 -10.03 -1.70 -16.45
CA HIS A 193 -10.80 -2.66 -15.64
C HIS A 193 -9.96 -3.54 -14.71
N CYS A 194 -8.70 -3.19 -14.43
CA CYS A 194 -7.95 -3.85 -13.36
C CYS A 194 -8.61 -3.62 -12.01
N ARG A 195 -8.47 -4.60 -11.10
CA ARG A 195 -8.95 -4.50 -9.73
C ARG A 195 -7.87 -4.90 -8.75
N VAL A 196 -7.62 -4.08 -7.74
CA VAL A 196 -6.69 -4.41 -6.65
C VAL A 196 -7.38 -4.17 -5.32
N GLN A 197 -7.48 -5.21 -4.49
CA GLN A 197 -8.18 -5.12 -3.21
C GLN A 197 -7.30 -4.54 -2.10
N GLY A 198 -6.00 -4.84 -2.11
CA GLY A 198 -5.04 -4.36 -1.12
C GLY A 198 -4.42 -3.00 -1.46
N PRO A 199 -3.46 -2.55 -0.62
CA PRO A 199 -2.70 -1.33 -0.86
C PRO A 199 -1.94 -1.34 -2.18
N VAL A 200 -1.86 -0.18 -2.82
CA VAL A 200 -1.05 0.03 -4.04
C VAL A 200 0.04 1.05 -3.74
N VAL A 201 1.29 0.61 -3.83
CA VAL A 201 2.46 1.47 -3.61
C VAL A 201 3.37 1.40 -4.82
N CYS A 202 3.63 2.54 -5.41
CA CYS A 202 4.55 2.70 -6.53
C CYS A 202 5.56 3.79 -6.14
N GLU A 203 6.86 3.58 -6.29
CA GLU A 203 7.81 4.62 -5.89
C GLU A 203 7.81 5.82 -6.84
N ASN A 204 7.61 5.60 -8.14
CA ASN A 204 7.73 6.64 -9.16
C ASN A 204 6.37 7.06 -9.77
N HIS A 205 5.98 6.47 -10.90
CA HIS A 205 4.77 6.84 -11.63
C HIS A 205 3.74 5.70 -11.64
N LEU A 206 2.53 5.99 -11.16
CA LEU A 206 1.38 5.10 -11.23
C LEU A 206 0.38 5.58 -12.29
N SER A 207 0.17 4.77 -13.32
CA SER A 207 -0.81 4.98 -14.38
C SER A 207 -2.03 4.08 -14.14
N LEU A 208 -3.21 4.68 -13.99
CA LEU A 208 -4.48 3.98 -13.84
C LEU A 208 -5.33 4.16 -15.10
N GLY A 209 -5.60 3.06 -15.81
CA GLY A 209 -6.47 3.00 -16.97
C GLY A 209 -7.95 3.16 -16.63
N ASN A 210 -8.80 3.11 -17.65
CA ASN A 210 -10.23 3.35 -17.48
C ASN A 210 -10.86 2.26 -16.59
N ALA A 211 -11.82 2.67 -15.76
CA ALA A 211 -12.59 1.73 -14.93
C ALA A 211 -11.75 0.86 -13.97
N VAL A 212 -10.55 1.29 -13.59
CA VAL A 212 -9.76 0.62 -12.54
C VAL A 212 -10.42 0.82 -11.18
N VAL A 213 -10.49 -0.23 -10.36
CA VAL A 213 -11.06 -0.16 -9.01
C VAL A 213 -10.03 -0.59 -7.97
N LEU A 214 -9.75 0.29 -7.00
CA LEU A 214 -8.80 0.06 -5.93
C LEU A 214 -9.53 0.04 -4.57
N GLY A 215 -9.39 -1.06 -3.84
CA GLY A 215 -10.13 -1.33 -2.61
C GLY A 215 -11.59 -1.70 -2.85
N GLN A 216 -12.37 -1.75 -1.77
CA GLN A 216 -13.80 -2.05 -1.76
C GLN A 216 -14.52 -1.17 -0.74
N ALA A 217 -15.83 -0.99 -0.90
CA ALA A 217 -16.62 -0.19 0.04
C ALA A 217 -16.52 -0.68 1.49
N GLN A 218 -16.44 -1.98 1.72
CA GLN A 218 -16.30 -2.60 3.05
C GLN A 218 -14.83 -2.75 3.49
N GLN A 219 -13.88 -2.59 2.57
CA GLN A 219 -12.46 -2.73 2.82
C GLN A 219 -11.69 -1.67 2.02
N ALA A 220 -11.61 -0.48 2.62
CA ALA A 220 -10.87 0.63 2.05
C ALA A 220 -9.38 0.30 1.89
N THR A 221 -8.74 0.94 0.91
CA THR A 221 -7.32 0.78 0.60
C THR A 221 -6.59 2.13 0.59
N SER A 222 -5.27 2.06 0.52
CA SER A 222 -4.39 3.20 0.29
C SER A 222 -3.65 3.04 -1.03
N VAL A 223 -3.56 4.13 -1.78
CA VAL A 223 -2.86 4.22 -3.05
C VAL A 223 -1.81 5.32 -2.94
N SER A 224 -0.56 5.04 -3.28
CA SER A 224 0.50 6.04 -3.21
C SER A 224 1.52 5.91 -4.33
N ALA A 225 1.91 7.06 -4.89
CA ALA A 225 3.05 7.19 -5.80
C ALA A 225 3.66 8.58 -5.77
N GLU A 226 4.82 8.79 -6.40
CA GLU A 226 5.36 10.14 -6.59
C GLU A 226 4.48 10.95 -7.56
N HIS A 227 4.11 10.33 -8.67
CA HIS A 227 3.18 10.85 -9.65
C HIS A 227 2.05 9.85 -9.92
N ILE A 228 0.82 10.34 -10.03
CA ILE A 228 -0.33 9.51 -10.39
C ILE A 228 -1.04 10.11 -11.60
N THR A 229 -1.29 9.30 -12.62
CA THR A 229 -2.18 9.65 -13.73
C THR A 229 -3.39 8.75 -13.68
N THR A 230 -4.59 9.33 -13.67
CA THR A 230 -5.85 8.59 -13.64
C THR A 230 -6.66 8.88 -14.89
N ALA A 231 -7.09 7.83 -15.58
CA ALA A 231 -8.11 7.94 -16.62
C ALA A 231 -9.51 8.08 -16.00
N SER A 232 -10.50 8.39 -16.84
CA SER A 232 -11.91 8.42 -16.45
C SER A 232 -12.41 7.03 -16.01
N GLY A 233 -13.33 7.02 -15.05
CA GLY A 233 -13.95 5.82 -14.51
C GLY A 233 -13.13 5.13 -13.41
N VAL A 234 -11.97 5.66 -13.01
CA VAL A 234 -11.19 5.08 -11.91
C VAL A 234 -11.93 5.31 -10.58
N ARG A 235 -12.00 4.28 -9.74
CA ARG A 235 -12.55 4.37 -8.38
C ARG A 235 -11.53 3.91 -7.35
N VAL A 236 -11.40 4.69 -6.29
CA VAL A 236 -10.61 4.34 -5.10
C VAL A 236 -11.51 4.40 -3.88
N HIS A 237 -11.55 3.31 -3.11
CA HIS A 237 -12.17 3.30 -1.79
C HIS A 237 -11.10 3.58 -0.74
N GLY A 238 -11.18 4.71 -0.04
CA GLY A 238 -10.21 5.09 1.00
C GLY A 238 -9.38 6.31 0.64
N SER A 239 -8.08 6.11 0.38
CA SER A 239 -7.16 7.23 0.15
C SER A 239 -6.23 7.04 -1.03
N ILE A 240 -5.92 8.15 -1.69
CA ILE A 240 -4.95 8.20 -2.78
C ILE A 240 -4.04 9.41 -2.61
N TRP A 241 -2.74 9.18 -2.69
CA TRP A 241 -1.71 10.19 -2.46
C TRP A 241 -0.65 10.17 -3.57
N ALA A 242 -0.68 11.19 -4.40
CA ALA A 242 0.43 11.55 -5.26
C ALA A 242 1.35 12.51 -4.50
N ARG A 243 2.58 12.09 -4.20
CA ARG A 243 3.53 12.87 -3.37
C ARG A 243 3.85 14.23 -3.99
N THR A 244 3.97 14.26 -5.32
CA THR A 244 4.29 15.46 -6.08
C THR A 244 3.06 15.98 -6.81
N CYS A 245 2.44 15.16 -7.68
CA CYS A 245 1.20 15.56 -8.35
C CYS A 245 0.40 14.36 -8.88
N GLY A 246 -0.91 14.44 -8.71
CA GLY A 246 -1.91 13.61 -9.35
C GLY A 246 -2.57 14.39 -10.48
N ASN A 247 -2.82 13.73 -11.62
CA ASN A 247 -3.49 14.31 -12.78
C ASN A 247 -4.63 13.40 -13.23
N VAL A 248 -5.79 13.99 -13.47
CA VAL A 248 -6.96 13.30 -14.01
C VAL A 248 -7.09 13.63 -15.49
N THR A 249 -7.06 12.62 -16.36
CA THR A 249 -7.09 12.78 -17.83
C THR A 249 -8.41 12.35 -18.43
#